data_AF-A0A1M7S749-F1
#
_entry.id   AF-A0A1M7S749-F1
#
_cell.length_a   1.000
_cell.length_b   1.000
_cell.length_c   1.000
_cell.angle_alpha   90.00
_cell.angle_beta   90.00
_cell.angle_gamma   90.00
#
_symmetry.space_group_name_H-M   'P 1'
#
loop_
_entity.id
_entity.type
_entity.pdbx_description
1 polymer ?
#
loop_
_entity_poly.entity_id
_entity_poly.type
_entity_poly.pdbx_seq_one_letter_code
_entity_poly.pdbx_strand_id
1 'polypeptide(L)'
;MADRSDLINQLAASMGAGDFAQTKYEESRYDPETGTLYCKGMAISGSVAEKAIKHFEVLEKKCDLDDPNSRQMAMIYRCASESIKMMQNPRVMEAIRKEAENNTLFND
;
A
#
# COMPACT_ATOMS: atom_id res chain seq x y z
N MET A 1 25.45 -28.53 7.12
CA MET A 1 25.40 -28.27 8.58
C MET A 1 24.21 -27.37 8.84
N ALA A 2 23.05 -27.98 9.04
CA ALA A 2 21.72 -27.37 9.10
C ALA A 2 21.01 -27.95 10.34
N ASP A 3 21.46 -27.57 11.53
CA ASP A 3 21.07 -28.27 12.76
C ASP A 3 20.68 -27.29 13.89
N ARG A 4 21.22 -26.06 13.87
CA ARG A 4 20.94 -25.06 14.91
C ARG A 4 19.65 -24.27 14.65
N SER A 5 19.32 -23.99 13.40
CA SER A 5 18.10 -23.25 13.02
C SER A 5 16.84 -24.07 13.27
N ASP A 6 16.90 -25.38 13.00
CA ASP A 6 15.74 -26.26 13.17
C ASP A 6 15.45 -26.51 14.66
N LEU A 7 16.49 -26.58 15.49
CA LEU A 7 16.33 -26.66 16.95
C LEU A 7 15.65 -25.40 17.53
N ILE A 8 16.00 -24.22 17.01
CA ILE A 8 15.42 -22.94 17.44
C ILE A 8 13.95 -22.86 17.01
N ASN A 9 13.62 -23.32 15.80
CA ASN A 9 12.25 -23.34 15.29
C ASN A 9 11.36 -24.33 16.04
N GLN A 10 11.88 -25.53 16.38
CA GLN A 10 11.15 -26.50 17.21
C GLN A 10 10.93 -25.99 18.63
N LEU A 11 11.91 -25.27 19.20
CA LEU A 11 11.79 -24.68 20.53
C LEU A 11 10.72 -23.57 20.54
N ALA A 12 10.70 -22.69 19.54
CA ALA A 12 9.70 -21.62 19.41
C ALA A 12 8.27 -22.17 19.24
N ALA A 13 8.09 -23.22 18.44
CA ALA A 13 6.81 -23.91 18.27
C ALA A 13 6.32 -24.56 19.57
N SER A 14 7.22 -25.18 20.34
CA SER A 14 6.88 -25.85 21.61
C SER A 14 6.55 -24.89 22.77
N MET A 15 6.94 -23.62 22.66
CA MET A 15 6.69 -22.58 23.67
C MET A 15 5.43 -21.74 23.40
N GLY A 16 4.63 -22.07 22.38
CA GLY A 16 3.39 -21.36 22.08
C GLY A 16 3.60 -19.92 21.57
N ALA A 17 4.81 -19.55 21.17
CA ALA A 17 5.09 -18.31 20.47
C ALA A 17 4.69 -18.47 19.00
N GLY A 18 3.38 -18.34 18.76
CA GLY A 18 2.79 -18.35 17.43
C GLY A 18 3.50 -17.39 16.48
N ASP A 19 3.74 -17.88 15.27
CA ASP A 19 4.04 -17.14 14.04
C ASP A 19 4.88 -15.86 14.18
N PHE A 20 6.20 -16.02 14.39
CA PHE A 20 7.12 -14.93 14.11
C PHE A 20 7.31 -14.75 12.61
N ALA A 21 6.48 -13.84 12.09
CA ALA A 21 6.74 -12.85 11.05
C ALA A 21 7.13 -13.39 9.67
N GLN A 22 6.18 -13.29 8.72
CA GLN A 22 6.50 -13.22 7.30
C GLN A 22 7.52 -12.09 7.05
N THR A 23 8.80 -12.44 6.99
CA THR A 23 9.91 -11.55 6.57
C THR A 23 10.02 -11.51 5.04
N LYS A 24 8.89 -11.63 4.34
CA LYS A 24 8.82 -11.61 2.88
C LYS A 24 7.88 -10.50 2.46
N TYR A 25 8.47 -9.40 1.97
CA TYR A 25 7.82 -8.32 1.22
C TYR A 25 6.31 -8.18 1.48
N GLU A 26 5.92 -7.41 2.49
CA GLU A 26 4.53 -6.97 2.59
C GLU A 26 4.18 -6.22 1.30
N GLU A 27 3.33 -6.84 0.47
CA GLU A 27 2.72 -6.19 -0.67
C GLU A 27 2.01 -4.91 -0.19
N SER A 28 2.07 -3.85 -1.00
CA SER A 28 1.39 -2.62 -0.64
C SER A 28 -0.11 -2.88 -0.50
N ARG A 29 -0.67 -2.61 0.67
CA ARG A 29 -2.09 -2.84 0.97
C ARG A 29 -2.76 -1.53 1.32
N TYR A 30 -3.92 -1.29 0.73
CA TYR A 30 -4.79 -0.19 1.12
C TYR A 30 -5.89 -0.70 2.05
N ASP A 31 -6.06 -0.03 3.18
CA ASP A 31 -7.16 -0.27 4.11
C ASP A 31 -8.31 0.72 3.81
N PRO A 32 -9.44 0.24 3.26
CA PRO A 32 -10.58 1.08 2.91
C PRO A 32 -11.44 1.49 4.11
N GLU A 33 -11.18 1.00 5.33
CA GLU A 33 -11.87 1.48 6.53
C GLU A 33 -11.18 2.72 7.08
N THR A 34 -9.84 2.67 7.18
CA THR A 34 -9.04 3.76 7.77
C THR A 34 -8.49 4.74 6.72
N GLY A 35 -8.52 4.37 5.44
CA GLY A 35 -7.86 5.09 4.36
C GLY A 35 -6.34 5.05 4.43
N THR A 36 -5.78 4.05 5.12
CA THR A 36 -4.34 3.91 5.35
C THR A 36 -3.70 3.04 4.26
N LEU A 37 -2.63 3.53 3.66
CA LEU A 37 -1.79 2.77 2.75
C LEU A 37 -0.60 2.18 3.52
N TYR A 38 -0.54 0.86 3.60
CA TYR A 38 0.61 0.13 4.12
C TYR A 38 1.55 -0.19 2.95
N CYS A 39 2.78 0.29 2.99
CA CYS A 39 3.77 -0.02 1.97
C CYS A 39 5.19 0.04 2.53
N LYS A 40 6.04 -0.94 2.19
CA LYS A 40 7.45 -1.00 2.61
C LYS A 40 7.65 -0.81 4.13
N GLY A 41 6.77 -1.40 4.94
CA GLY A 41 6.80 -1.28 6.40
C GLY A 41 6.39 0.10 6.95
N MET A 42 5.78 0.97 6.13
CA MET A 42 5.24 2.26 6.55
C MET A 42 3.72 2.28 6.41
N ALA A 43 3.05 2.84 7.41
CA ALA A 43 1.63 3.20 7.36
C ALA A 43 1.50 4.67 6.97
N ILE A 44 0.93 4.94 5.80
CA ILE A 44 0.64 6.27 5.29
C ILE A 44 -0.84 6.55 5.53
N SER A 45 -1.15 7.48 6.43
CA SER A 45 -2.53 7.83 6.76
C SER A 45 -3.26 8.49 5.59
N GLY A 46 -4.59 8.42 5.60
CA GLY A 46 -5.44 9.13 4.63
C GLY A 46 -5.18 10.64 4.59
N SER A 47 -4.88 11.26 5.74
CA SER A 47 -4.51 12.69 5.81
C SER A 47 -3.20 13.02 5.11
N VAL A 48 -2.24 12.10 5.07
CA VAL A 48 -1.00 12.25 4.27
C VAL A 48 -1.31 12.08 2.79
N ALA A 49 -2.18 11.12 2.43
CA ALA A 49 -2.64 10.94 1.05
C ALA A 49 -3.34 12.20 0.50
N GLU A 50 -4.19 12.86 1.29
CA GLU A 50 -4.82 14.14 0.92
C GLU A 50 -3.79 15.25 0.68
N LYS A 51 -2.76 15.33 1.53
CA LYS A 51 -1.66 16.29 1.34
C LYS A 51 -0.88 15.99 0.07
N ALA A 52 -0.65 14.71 -0.23
CA ALA A 52 0.03 14.29 -1.45
C ALA A 52 -0.77 14.68 -2.71
N ILE A 53 -2.10 14.48 -2.73
CA ILE A 53 -2.96 14.94 -3.83
C ILE A 53 -2.77 16.44 -4.08
N LYS A 54 -2.93 17.27 -3.02
CA LYS A 54 -2.77 18.72 -3.13
C LYS A 54 -1.38 19.12 -3.61
N HIS A 55 -0.34 18.44 -3.13
CA HIS A 55 1.04 18.70 -3.54
C HIS A 55 1.23 18.48 -5.04
N PHE A 56 0.80 17.32 -5.56
CA PHE A 56 0.94 17.00 -6.98
C PHE A 56 0.06 17.87 -7.88
N GLU A 57 -1.15 18.23 -7.45
CA GLU A 57 -1.99 19.19 -8.19
C GLU A 57 -1.35 20.58 -8.28
N VAL A 58 -0.66 21.03 -7.24
CA VAL A 58 0.10 22.30 -7.27
C VAL A 58 1.30 22.21 -8.20
N LEU A 59 2.00 21.08 -8.23
CA LEU A 59 3.12 20.88 -9.15
C LEU A 59 2.66 20.81 -10.61
N GLU A 60 1.56 20.11 -10.88
CA GLU A 60 0.94 20.04 -12.21
C GLU A 60 0.57 21.43 -12.73
N LYS A 61 -0.05 22.27 -11.90
CA LYS A 61 -0.44 23.64 -12.27
C LYS A 61 0.74 24.56 -12.61
N LYS A 62 1.95 24.21 -12.19
CA LYS A 62 3.17 24.98 -12.47
C LYS A 62 3.85 24.54 -13.76
N CYS A 63 3.43 23.43 -14.36
CA CYS A 63 3.98 22.97 -15.63
C CYS A 63 3.51 23.86 -16.78
N ASP A 64 4.46 24.30 -17.59
CA ASP A 64 4.18 24.80 -18.93
C ASP A 64 3.78 23.63 -19.83
N LEU A 65 2.62 23.72 -20.49
CA LEU A 65 2.12 22.66 -21.35
C LEU A 65 2.65 22.79 -22.78
N ASP A 66 3.26 23.90 -23.16
CA ASP A 66 3.80 24.10 -24.51
C ASP A 66 5.21 23.52 -24.65
N ASP A 67 5.95 23.39 -23.54
CA ASP A 67 7.22 22.65 -23.48
C ASP A 67 6.99 21.13 -23.35
N PRO A 68 7.53 20.28 -24.26
CA PRO A 68 7.35 18.83 -24.21
C PRO A 68 7.82 18.16 -22.92
N ASN A 69 8.92 18.61 -22.33
CA ASN A 69 9.45 18.02 -21.09
C ASN A 69 8.56 18.36 -19.90
N SER A 70 8.16 19.63 -19.79
CA SER A 70 7.23 20.10 -18.77
C SER A 70 5.84 19.47 -18.92
N ARG A 71 5.35 19.25 -20.15
CA ARG A 71 4.13 18.48 -20.42
C ARG A 71 4.23 17.04 -19.92
N GLN A 72 5.37 16.38 -20.13
CA GLN A 72 5.59 15.03 -19.59
C GLN A 72 5.55 15.03 -18.06
N MET A 73 6.14 16.03 -17.41
CA MET A 73 6.05 16.17 -15.95
C MET A 73 4.62 16.39 -15.47
N ALA A 74 3.83 17.22 -16.16
CA ALA A 74 2.42 17.41 -15.84
C ALA A 74 1.64 16.07 -15.87
N MET A 75 1.91 15.22 -16.85
CA MET A 75 1.30 13.89 -16.93
C MET A 75 1.71 12.98 -15.77
N ILE A 76 2.97 13.04 -15.31
CA ILE A 76 3.45 12.27 -14.16
C ILE A 76 2.74 12.72 -12.88
N TYR A 77 2.67 14.04 -12.64
CA TYR A 77 1.99 14.58 -11.46
C TYR A 77 0.50 14.25 -11.46
N ARG A 78 -0.16 14.35 -12.62
CA ARG A 78 -1.55 13.93 -12.79
C ARG A 78 -1.75 12.45 -12.51
N CYS A 79 -0.86 11.59 -13.03
CA CYS A 79 -0.93 10.16 -12.77
C CYS A 79 -0.84 9.86 -11.27
N ALA A 80 0.06 10.53 -10.55
CA ALA A 80 0.21 10.37 -9.11
C ALA A 80 -1.06 10.82 -8.35
N SER A 81 -1.59 12.01 -8.64
CA SER A 81 -2.77 12.54 -7.94
C SER A 81 -4.03 11.71 -8.22
N GLU A 82 -4.27 11.34 -9.47
CA GLU A 82 -5.43 10.54 -9.88
C GLU A 82 -5.36 9.10 -9.37
N SER A 83 -4.17 8.49 -9.31
CA SER A 83 -4.01 7.16 -8.71
C SER A 83 -4.40 7.15 -7.23
N ILE A 84 -4.02 8.19 -6.48
CA ILE A 84 -4.37 8.31 -5.05
C ILE A 84 -5.88 8.49 -4.89
N LYS A 85 -6.52 9.35 -5.71
CA LYS A 85 -7.98 9.51 -5.72
C LYS A 85 -8.70 8.22 -6.11
N MET A 86 -8.14 7.45 -7.04
CA MET A 86 -8.73 6.19 -7.48
C MET A 86 -8.73 5.14 -6.37
N MET A 87 -7.69 5.06 -5.55
CA MET A 87 -7.69 4.17 -4.36
C MET A 87 -8.78 4.55 -3.35
N GLN A 88 -9.17 5.83 -3.31
CA GLN A 88 -10.23 6.35 -2.45
C GLN A 88 -11.62 6.32 -3.12
N ASN A 89 -11.72 5.80 -4.36
CA ASN A 89 -13.00 5.73 -5.05
C ASN A 89 -13.90 4.68 -4.37
N PRO A 90 -15.17 5.00 -4.05
CA PRO A 90 -16.06 4.06 -3.38
C PRO A 90 -16.18 2.70 -4.07
N ARG A 91 -16.21 2.67 -5.41
CA ARG A 91 -16.29 1.41 -6.18
C ARG A 91 -15.01 0.57 -6.04
N VAL A 92 -13.86 1.23 -5.98
CA VAL A 92 -12.56 0.56 -5.79
C VAL A 92 -12.46 0.06 -4.35
N MET A 93 -12.87 0.87 -3.38
CA MET A 93 -12.91 0.47 -1.96
C MET A 93 -13.83 -0.73 -1.74
N GLU A 94 -15.01 -0.76 -2.36
CA GLU A 94 -15.91 -1.91 -2.34
C GLU A 94 -15.28 -3.17 -2.94
N ALA A 95 -14.56 -3.05 -4.05
CA ALA A 95 -13.84 -4.17 -4.66
C ALA A 95 -12.76 -4.72 -3.72
N ILE A 96 -11.95 -3.82 -3.12
CA ILE A 96 -10.90 -4.19 -2.15
C ILE A 96 -11.50 -4.89 -0.93
N ARG A 97 -12.64 -4.41 -0.41
CA ARG A 97 -13.35 -5.05 0.72
C ARG A 97 -13.80 -6.47 0.38
N LYS A 98 -14.43 -6.65 -0.79
CA LYS A 98 -14.89 -7.98 -1.25
C LYS A 98 -13.73 -8.96 -1.43
N GLU A 99 -12.60 -8.51 -1.94
CA GLU A 99 -11.40 -9.35 -2.05
C GLU A 99 -10.88 -9.78 -0.68
N ALA A 100 -10.85 -8.87 0.30
CA ALA A 100 -10.44 -9.18 1.66
C ALA A 100 -11.37 -10.21 2.33
N GLU A 101 -12.69 -10.06 2.17
CA GLU A 101 -13.70 -10.99 2.70
C GLU A 101 -13.61 -12.38 2.07
N ASN A 102 -13.40 -12.45 0.76
CA ASN A 102 -13.23 -13.72 0.05
C ASN A 102 -11.98 -14.46 0.52
N ASN A 103 -10.87 -13.76 0.75
CA ASN A 103 -9.63 -14.41 1.18
C ASN A 103 -9.72 -15.01 2.60
N THR A 104 -10.57 -14.46 3.47
CA THR A 104 -10.87 -15.06 4.78
C THR A 104 -11.71 -16.34 4.69
N LEU A 105 -12.61 -16.45 3.71
CA LEU A 105 -13.52 -17.60 3.56
C LEU A 105 -12.87 -18.87 2.98
N PHE A 106 -11.65 -18.79 2.43
CA PHE A 106 -10.93 -19.93 1.86
C PHE A 106 -9.75 -20.44 2.71
N ASN A 107 -9.54 -19.86 3.89
CA ASN A 107 -8.46 -20.24 4.81
C ASN A 107 -8.97 -20.88 6.12
N ASP A 108 -10.27 -21.14 6.24
CA ASP A 108 -10.91 -21.97 7.28
C ASP A 108 -11.09 -23.42 6.82
#